data_AF-A0A7X5N2R1-F1
#
_entry.id   AF-A0A7X5N2R1-F1
#
_cell.length_a   1.000
_cell.length_b   1.000
_cell.length_c   1.000
_cell.angle_alpha   90.00
_cell.angle_beta   90.00
_cell.angle_gamma   90.00
#
_symmetry.space_group_name_H-M   'P 1'
#
loop_
_entity.id
_entity.type
_entity.pdbx_description
1 polymer ?
#
loop_
_entity_poly.entity_id
_entity_poly.type
_entity_poly.pdbx_seq_one_letter_code
_entity_poly.pdbx_strand_id
1 'polypeptide(L)'
;EQIQQDWASNPRWAGITRNYTAADVVRLRGTVHVEHSLARLGADKLWNALHATPFVNALGALTGNQAMQQVKAGLKAIYLSGWQVAADANLAGQMYPDQSLYPADSVPAVVKRINNTLLRADQ
;
A
#
# COMPACT_ATOMS: atom_id res chain seq x y z
N GLU A 1 18.65 -0.33 18.87
CA GLU A 1 19.65 -1.26 18.29
C GLU A 1 19.05 -2.17 17.22
N GLN A 2 17.97 -2.90 17.50
CA GLN A 2 17.34 -3.83 16.52
C GLN A 2 17.06 -3.21 15.14
N ILE A 3 16.47 -2.00 15.08
CA ILE A 3 16.18 -1.31 13.80
C ILE A 3 17.47 -1.04 13.01
N GLN A 4 18.53 -0.61 13.69
CA GLN A 4 19.82 -0.33 13.04
C GLN A 4 20.44 -1.62 12.49
N GLN A 5 20.35 -2.71 13.24
CA GLN A 5 20.83 -4.02 12.80
C GLN A 5 20.05 -4.52 11.59
N ASP A 6 18.72 -4.44 11.61
CA ASP A 6 17.87 -4.80 10.47
C ASP A 6 18.22 -3.96 9.23
N TRP A 7 18.36 -2.64 9.37
CA TRP A 7 18.77 -1.77 8.27
C TRP A 7 20.13 -2.13 7.66
N ALA A 8 21.07 -2.60 8.49
CA ALA A 8 22.41 -2.94 8.06
C ALA A 8 22.51 -4.33 7.40
N SER A 9 21.72 -5.31 7.84
CA SER A 9 21.85 -6.70 7.42
C SER A 9 20.77 -7.18 6.45
N ASN A 10 19.59 -6.56 6.45
CA ASN A 10 18.47 -7.02 5.65
C ASN A 10 18.61 -6.54 4.19
N PRO A 11 18.64 -7.47 3.19
CA PRO A 11 18.77 -7.10 1.78
C PRO A 11 17.64 -6.20 1.29
N ARG A 12 16.49 -6.19 1.98
CA ARG A 12 15.36 -5.27 1.72
C ARG A 12 15.79 -3.80 1.70
N TRP A 13 16.84 -3.45 2.43
CA TRP A 13 17.32 -2.09 2.61
C TRP A 13 18.63 -1.80 1.87
N ALA A 14 19.15 -2.74 1.08
CA ALA A 14 20.34 -2.52 0.27
C ALA A 14 20.14 -1.33 -0.68
N GLY A 15 21.05 -0.35 -0.63
CA GLY A 15 20.99 0.87 -1.44
C GLY A 15 19.99 1.95 -0.94
N ILE A 16 19.30 1.73 0.18
CA ILE A 16 18.34 2.70 0.72
C ILE A 16 19.04 3.69 1.68
N THR A 17 19.07 4.96 1.28
CA THR A 17 19.58 6.06 2.12
C THR A 17 18.47 6.65 2.99
N ARG A 18 18.75 6.91 4.27
CA ARG A 18 17.83 7.58 5.21
C ARG A 18 18.53 8.79 5.82
N ASN A 19 17.91 9.96 5.71
CA ASN A 19 18.42 11.22 6.27
C ASN A 19 18.00 11.41 7.75
N TYR A 20 17.75 10.31 8.45
CA TYR A 20 17.34 10.25 9.86
C TYR A 20 17.88 8.97 10.48
N THR A 21 17.97 8.92 11.80
CA THR A 21 18.58 7.79 12.53
C THR A 21 17.54 6.75 12.95
N ALA A 22 17.99 5.54 13.29
CA ALA A 22 17.13 4.56 13.95
C ALA A 22 16.61 5.07 15.31
N ALA A 23 17.37 5.92 16.00
CA ALA A 23 16.95 6.53 17.26
C ALA A 23 15.77 7.50 17.07
N ASP A 24 15.75 8.25 15.96
CA ASP A 24 14.60 9.11 15.61
C ASP A 24 13.31 8.32 15.41
N VAL A 25 13.42 7.15 14.76
CA VAL A 25 12.28 6.24 14.58
C VAL A 25 11.77 5.72 15.93
N VAL A 26 12.67 5.26 16.82
CA VAL A 26 12.30 4.78 18.15
C VAL A 26 11.66 5.89 18.99
N ARG A 27 12.13 7.13 18.87
CA ARG A 27 11.58 8.29 19.58
C ARG A 27 10.13 8.60 19.18
N LEU A 28 9.76 8.38 17.91
CA LEU A 28 8.45 8.74 17.38
C LEU A 28 7.42 7.59 17.40
N ARG A 29 7.83 6.33 17.61
CA ARG A 29 6.95 5.16 17.49
C ARG A 29 6.01 4.90 18.69
N GLY A 30 6.15 5.65 19.78
CA GLY A 30 5.40 5.42 21.03
C GLY A 30 5.76 4.10 21.73
N THR A 31 5.04 3.80 22.83
CA THR A 31 5.29 2.59 23.65
C THR A 31 4.43 1.40 23.25
N VAL A 32 3.24 1.64 22.71
CA VAL A 32 2.30 0.59 22.27
C VAL A 32 2.40 0.42 20.77
N HIS A 33 2.69 -0.79 20.31
CA HIS A 33 2.88 -1.08 18.89
C HIS A 33 1.58 -1.62 18.30
N VAL A 34 1.03 -0.92 17.32
CA VAL A 34 -0.14 -1.37 16.55
C VAL A 34 0.37 -2.19 15.37
N GLU A 35 -0.03 -3.45 15.30
CA GLU A 35 0.34 -4.32 14.19
C GLU A 35 -0.49 -4.00 12.94
N HIS A 36 0.20 -3.82 11.81
CA HIS A 36 -0.41 -3.55 10.51
C HIS A 36 -0.25 -4.76 9.58
N SER A 37 -0.88 -5.88 9.94
CA SER A 37 -0.65 -7.20 9.31
C SER A 37 -0.78 -7.19 7.79
N LEU A 38 -1.82 -6.57 7.22
CA LEU A 38 -2.01 -6.50 5.77
C LEU A 38 -0.92 -5.68 5.08
N ALA A 39 -0.48 -4.58 5.70
CA ALA A 39 0.58 -3.76 5.14
C ALA A 39 1.92 -4.51 5.14
N ARG A 40 2.25 -5.22 6.23
CA ARG A 40 3.45 -6.05 6.32
C ARG A 40 3.43 -7.18 5.29
N LEU A 41 2.37 -8.00 5.30
CA LEU A 41 2.23 -9.13 4.36
C LEU A 41 2.22 -8.67 2.90
N GLY A 42 1.51 -7.58 2.60
CA GLY A 42 1.44 -7.02 1.25
C GLY A 42 2.79 -6.47 0.76
N ALA A 43 3.52 -5.76 1.61
CA ALA A 43 4.85 -5.23 1.29
C ALA A 43 5.87 -6.36 1.05
N ASP A 44 5.87 -7.39 1.90
CA ASP A 44 6.76 -8.55 1.76
C ASP A 44 6.43 -9.32 0.47
N LYS A 45 5.15 -9.56 0.20
CA LYS A 45 4.69 -10.25 -1.01
C LYS A 45 5.07 -9.48 -2.28
N LEU A 46 4.89 -8.15 -2.29
CA LEU A 46 5.25 -7.32 -3.43
C LEU A 46 6.77 -7.29 -3.65
N TRP A 47 7.55 -7.11 -2.58
CA TRP A 47 9.01 -7.13 -2.67
C TRP A 47 9.51 -8.45 -3.28
N ASN A 48 9.00 -9.58 -2.79
CA ASN A 48 9.35 -10.89 -3.32
C ASN A 48 8.93 -11.07 -4.78
N ALA A 49 7.72 -10.63 -5.15
CA ALA A 49 7.25 -10.71 -6.53
C ALA A 49 8.12 -9.90 -7.50
N LEU A 50 8.55 -8.70 -7.10
CA LEU A 50 9.43 -7.84 -7.90
C LEU A 50 10.82 -8.46 -8.16
N HIS A 51 11.30 -9.35 -7.27
CA HIS A 51 12.60 -10.01 -7.42
C HIS A 51 12.51 -11.41 -8.03
N ALA A 52 11.36 -12.07 -7.89
CA ALA A 52 11.18 -13.45 -8.35
C ALA A 52 10.51 -13.57 -9.73
N THR A 53 9.92 -12.49 -10.24
CA THR A 53 9.22 -12.48 -11.54
C THR A 53 9.84 -11.49 -12.51
N PRO A 54 9.77 -11.72 -13.84
CA PRO A 54 10.32 -10.78 -14.82
C PRO A 54 9.70 -9.37 -14.73
N PHE A 55 8.42 -9.28 -14.38
CA PHE A 55 7.71 -8.04 -14.11
C PHE A 55 6.42 -8.32 -13.32
N VAL A 56 5.90 -7.29 -12.65
CA VAL A 56 4.58 -7.31 -12.02
C VAL A 56 3.72 -6.24 -12.67
N ASN A 57 2.70 -6.65 -13.43
CA ASN A 57 1.71 -5.73 -13.99
C ASN A 57 0.49 -5.56 -13.07
N ALA A 58 -0.19 -4.43 -13.20
CA ALA A 58 -1.39 -4.10 -12.45
C ALA A 58 -2.34 -3.24 -13.30
N LEU A 59 -3.60 -3.19 -12.90
CA LEU A 59 -4.62 -2.30 -13.45
C LEU A 59 -5.15 -1.38 -12.35
N GLY A 60 -5.61 -0.18 -12.73
CA GLY A 60 -6.25 0.76 -11.82
C GLY A 60 -7.58 0.21 -11.27
N ALA A 61 -7.75 0.22 -9.95
CA ALA A 61 -9.00 -0.10 -9.27
C ALA A 61 -9.47 1.07 -8.38
N LEU A 62 -10.71 1.51 -8.57
CA LEU A 62 -11.38 2.53 -7.75
C LEU A 62 -12.49 1.93 -6.87
N THR A 63 -12.79 0.63 -7.02
CA THR A 63 -13.71 -0.11 -6.15
C THR A 63 -13.12 -1.45 -5.70
N GLY A 64 -13.64 -1.99 -4.60
CA GLY A 64 -13.25 -3.33 -4.12
C GLY A 64 -13.59 -4.45 -5.11
N ASN A 65 -14.73 -4.37 -5.82
CA ASN A 65 -15.11 -5.40 -6.79
C ASN A 65 -14.19 -5.41 -8.02
N GLN A 66 -13.75 -4.25 -8.50
CA GLN A 66 -12.74 -4.19 -9.57
C GLN A 66 -11.46 -4.90 -9.13
N ALA A 67 -10.96 -4.60 -7.93
CA ALA A 67 -9.77 -5.25 -7.39
C ALA A 67 -9.96 -6.77 -7.23
N MET A 68 -11.11 -7.21 -6.72
CA MET A 68 -11.43 -8.64 -6.61
C MET A 68 -11.42 -9.34 -7.97
N GLN A 69 -12.02 -8.74 -8.99
CA GLN A 69 -12.05 -9.33 -10.34
C GLN A 69 -10.66 -9.35 -10.98
N GLN A 70 -9.82 -8.34 -10.74
CA GLN A 70 -8.42 -8.34 -11.16
C GLN A 70 -7.64 -9.52 -10.57
N VAL A 71 -7.83 -9.81 -9.27
CA VAL A 71 -7.24 -11.00 -8.63
C VAL A 71 -7.80 -12.29 -9.23
N LYS A 72 -9.12 -12.39 -9.42
CA LYS A 72 -9.76 -13.57 -10.06
C LYS A 72 -9.27 -13.81 -11.48
N ALA A 73 -8.98 -12.74 -12.23
CA ALA A 73 -8.42 -12.80 -13.57
C ALA A 73 -6.92 -13.17 -13.59
N GLY A 74 -6.28 -13.31 -12.42
CA GLY A 74 -4.92 -13.82 -12.28
C GLY A 74 -3.86 -12.75 -12.03
N LEU A 75 -4.21 -11.46 -11.94
CA LEU A 75 -3.27 -10.39 -11.64
C LEU A 75 -2.69 -10.55 -10.22
N LYS A 76 -1.43 -10.14 -10.05
CA LYS A 76 -0.66 -10.32 -8.81
C LYS A 76 -0.56 -9.06 -7.95
N ALA A 77 -0.96 -7.91 -8.49
CA ALA A 77 -0.96 -6.63 -7.80
C ALA A 77 -2.15 -5.76 -8.25
N ILE A 78 -2.54 -4.83 -7.39
CA ILE A 78 -3.60 -3.84 -7.63
C ILE A 78 -2.96 -2.46 -7.65
N TYR A 79 -3.25 -1.66 -8.67
CA TYR A 79 -2.85 -0.25 -8.72
C TYR A 79 -4.04 0.61 -8.29
N LEU A 80 -3.79 1.60 -7.43
CA LEU A 80 -4.82 2.52 -6.96
C LEU A 80 -4.46 3.93 -7.42
N SER A 81 -5.17 4.39 -8.44
CA SER A 81 -4.90 5.66 -9.11
C SER A 81 -5.49 6.83 -8.32
N GLY A 82 -4.66 7.83 -7.98
CA GLY A 82 -5.13 9.09 -7.41
C GLY A 82 -6.08 9.85 -8.34
N TRP A 83 -5.83 9.76 -9.66
CA TRP A 83 -6.71 10.32 -10.69
C TRP A 83 -8.10 9.65 -10.66
N GLN A 84 -8.19 8.32 -10.58
CA GLN A 84 -9.49 7.64 -10.51
C GLN A 84 -10.25 7.97 -9.21
N VAL A 85 -9.53 8.16 -8.10
CA VAL A 85 -10.11 8.63 -6.84
C VAL A 85 -10.67 10.05 -6.98
N ALA A 86 -9.90 10.97 -7.57
CA ALA A 86 -10.36 12.32 -7.86
C ALA A 86 -11.63 12.32 -8.72
N ALA A 87 -11.65 11.49 -9.76
CA ALA A 87 -12.75 11.44 -10.71
C ALA A 87 -14.04 10.87 -10.10
N ASP A 88 -13.97 9.78 -9.32
CA ASP A 88 -15.19 9.00 -9.01
C ASP A 88 -15.19 8.20 -7.69
N ALA A 89 -14.19 8.37 -6.80
CA ALA A 89 -14.14 7.56 -5.57
C ALA A 89 -13.62 8.30 -4.32
N ASN A 90 -13.63 9.63 -4.34
CA ASN A 90 -13.18 10.44 -3.21
C ASN A 90 -14.27 10.71 -2.17
N LEU A 91 -13.85 11.12 -0.98
CA LEU A 91 -14.74 11.35 0.16
C LEU A 91 -15.53 12.66 0.10
N ALA A 92 -15.17 13.59 -0.79
CA ALA A 92 -15.99 14.79 -1.02
C ALA A 92 -17.24 14.48 -1.87
N GLY A 93 -17.31 13.30 -2.49
CA GLY A 93 -18.44 12.91 -3.35
C GLY A 93 -18.59 13.79 -4.59
N GLN A 94 -17.51 14.47 -5.00
CA GLN A 94 -17.48 15.33 -6.18
C GLN A 94 -16.59 14.71 -7.25
N MET A 95 -16.90 14.97 -8.52
CA MET A 95 -15.98 14.67 -9.62
C MET A 95 -14.93 15.79 -9.71
N TYR A 96 -13.65 15.43 -9.60
CA TYR A 96 -12.52 16.36 -9.74
C TYR A 96 -11.56 15.95 -10.86
N PRO A 97 -10.86 16.92 -11.49
CA PRO A 97 -9.63 16.64 -12.22
C PRO A 97 -8.48 16.27 -11.25
N ASP A 98 -7.39 15.75 -11.81
CA ASP A 98 -6.19 15.37 -11.03
C ASP A 98 -5.32 16.58 -10.69
N GLN A 99 -5.82 17.37 -9.73
CA GLN A 99 -5.19 18.58 -9.20
C GLN A 99 -5.20 18.59 -7.67
N SER A 100 -5.21 17.41 -7.04
CA SER A 100 -5.17 17.23 -5.58
C SER A 100 -6.27 17.99 -4.81
N LEU A 101 -7.48 18.07 -5.39
CA LEU A 101 -8.61 18.83 -4.83
C LEU A 101 -9.43 18.05 -3.79
N TYR A 102 -9.27 16.73 -3.74
CA TYR A 102 -10.06 15.86 -2.87
C TYR A 102 -9.45 15.74 -1.45
N PRO A 103 -10.25 15.37 -0.42
CA PRO A 103 -9.76 15.17 0.93
C PRO A 103 -8.60 14.16 0.99
N ALA A 104 -7.53 14.50 1.70
CA ALA A 104 -6.27 13.74 1.69
C ALA A 104 -6.41 12.28 2.14
N ASP A 105 -7.46 11.93 2.88
CA ASP A 105 -7.77 10.58 3.36
C ASP A 105 -8.60 9.73 2.36
N SER A 106 -8.91 10.28 1.18
CA SER A 106 -9.70 9.58 0.13
C SER A 106 -8.99 8.33 -0.40
N VAL A 107 -7.71 8.42 -0.75
CA VAL A 107 -6.93 7.26 -1.22
C VAL A 107 -6.83 6.18 -0.13
N PRO A 108 -6.44 6.50 1.12
CA PRO A 108 -6.49 5.56 2.23
C PRO A 108 -7.86 4.88 2.44
N ALA A 109 -8.97 5.61 2.27
CA ALA A 109 -10.31 5.03 2.36
C ALA A 109 -10.55 3.96 1.27
N VAL A 110 -10.11 4.21 0.04
CA VAL A 110 -10.20 3.22 -1.06
C VAL A 110 -9.25 2.04 -0.83
N VAL A 111 -8.04 2.24 -0.29
CA VAL A 111 -7.14 1.14 0.13
C VAL A 111 -7.83 0.23 1.14
N LYS A 112 -8.48 0.81 2.16
CA LYS A 112 -9.23 0.04 3.17
C LYS A 112 -10.41 -0.71 2.54
N ARG A 113 -11.16 -0.07 1.64
CA ARG A 113 -12.28 -0.69 0.91
C ARG A 113 -11.84 -1.90 0.10
N ILE A 114 -10.74 -1.78 -0.66
CA ILE A 114 -10.19 -2.89 -1.45
C ILE A 114 -9.78 -4.05 -0.54
N ASN A 115 -9.01 -3.78 0.51
CA ASN A 115 -8.56 -4.82 1.44
C ASN A 115 -9.75 -5.53 2.13
N ASN A 116 -10.78 -4.80 2.54
CA ASN A 116 -12.00 -5.40 3.10
C ASN A 116 -12.70 -6.33 2.10
N THR A 117 -12.78 -5.95 0.83
CA THR A 117 -13.36 -6.82 -0.21
C THR A 117 -12.52 -8.06 -0.45
N LEU A 118 -11.18 -7.94 -0.49
CA LEU A 118 -10.30 -9.09 -0.66
C LEU A 118 -10.36 -10.05 0.53
N LEU A 119 -10.42 -9.53 1.77
CA LEU A 119 -10.65 -10.35 2.96
C LEU A 119 -12.00 -11.08 2.90
N ARG A 120 -13.06 -10.42 2.41
CA ARG A 120 -14.36 -11.06 2.22
C ARG A 120 -14.32 -12.16 1.15
N ALA A 121 -13.52 -11.99 0.11
CA ALA A 121 -13.37 -12.99 -0.94
C ALA A 121 -12.54 -14.21 -0.49
N ASP A 122 -11.71 -14.05 0.55
CA ASP A 122 -10.90 -15.11 1.17
C ASP A 122 -11.68 -15.97 2.19
N GLN A 123 -12.65 -15.37 2.90
CA GLN A 123 -13.56 -16.03 3.86
C GLN A 123 -14.56 -16.97 3.19
#